data_AF-A0A1G6E5T1-F1
#
_entry.id   AF-A0A1G6E5T1-F1
#
_cell.length_a   1.000
_cell.length_b   1.000
_cell.length_c   1.000
_cell.angle_alpha   90.00
_cell.angle_beta   90.00
_cell.angle_gamma   90.00
#
_symmetry.space_group_name_H-M   'P 1'
#
loop_
_entity.id
_entity.type
_entity.pdbx_description
1 polymer ?
#
loop_
_entity_poly.entity_id
_entity_poly.type
_entity_poly.pdbx_seq_one_letter_code
_entity_poly.pdbx_strand_id
1 'polypeptide(L)'
;MDFGYILTSTSGRIPRSQWWAGLAILIVIALILGVLVTYLLGGAMTVVGRIAMLILNIVLLYPAYALSAKRFQDRNKPGSLALIGIGLSLLQSLLTVFGLMGNPFNQNALDYIFGILLLIVGIWYLIELGILRGTVGSNTYGEDPLAGRA
;
A
#
# COMPACT_ATOMS: atom_id res chain seq x y z
N MET A 1 11.87 -16.70 -3.60
CA MET A 1 11.38 -15.64 -2.70
C MET A 1 10.32 -16.27 -1.83
N ASP A 2 10.41 -16.12 -0.51
CA ASP A 2 9.37 -16.62 0.39
C ASP A 2 8.23 -15.58 0.47
N PHE A 3 7.15 -15.83 -0.29
CA PHE A 3 6.01 -14.92 -0.34
C PHE A 3 5.23 -14.88 0.98
N GLY A 4 5.24 -15.97 1.76
CA GLY A 4 4.63 -16.00 3.08
C GLY A 4 5.31 -14.97 3.99
N TYR A 5 6.63 -15.06 4.11
CA TYR A 5 7.40 -14.08 4.87
C TYR A 5 7.20 -12.64 4.38
N ILE A 6 7.17 -12.41 3.06
CA ILE A 6 7.03 -11.06 2.49
C ILE A 6 5.65 -10.45 2.80
N LEU A 7 4.58 -11.24 2.75
CA LEU A 7 3.22 -10.72 2.85
C LEU A 7 2.61 -10.79 4.25
N THR A 8 3.14 -11.63 5.15
CA THR A 8 2.56 -11.81 6.50
C THR A 8 3.48 -11.40 7.65
N SER A 9 4.78 -11.27 7.43
CA SER A 9 5.68 -10.77 8.50
C SER A 9 5.80 -9.25 8.45
N THR A 10 5.67 -8.61 9.61
CA THR A 10 5.91 -7.17 9.80
C THR A 10 7.33 -6.85 10.27
N SER A 11 8.13 -7.87 10.55
CA SER A 11 9.48 -7.73 11.08
C SER A 11 10.54 -8.20 10.10
N GLY A 12 11.56 -7.36 9.92
CA GLY A 12 12.78 -7.65 9.19
C GLY A 12 13.01 -6.72 8.02
N ARG A 13 13.89 -7.11 7.11
CA ARG A 13 14.42 -6.23 6.07
C ARG A 13 14.24 -6.84 4.70
N ILE A 14 13.81 -6.01 3.75
CA ILE A 14 13.67 -6.42 2.35
C ILE A 14 14.42 -5.46 1.43
N PRO A 15 15.09 -5.96 0.39
CA PRO A 15 15.72 -5.13 -0.62
C PRO A 15 14.67 -4.49 -1.54
N ARG A 16 15.05 -3.41 -2.22
CA ARG A 16 14.17 -2.68 -3.16
C ARG A 16 13.53 -3.55 -4.24
N SER A 17 14.24 -4.57 -4.74
CA SER A 17 13.72 -5.47 -5.78
C SER A 17 12.54 -6.31 -5.29
N GLN A 18 12.59 -6.77 -4.04
CA GLN A 18 11.48 -7.50 -3.42
C GLN A 18 10.31 -6.57 -3.10
N TRP A 19 10.59 -5.32 -2.69
CA TRP A 19 9.55 -4.31 -2.50
C TRP A 19 8.82 -4.00 -3.81
N TRP A 20 9.53 -3.75 -4.91
CA TRP A 20 8.92 -3.53 -6.23
C TRP A 20 8.13 -4.74 -6.72
N ALA A 21 8.66 -5.96 -6.56
CA ALA A 21 7.95 -7.18 -6.94
C ALA A 21 6.66 -7.37 -6.12
N GLY A 22 6.73 -7.20 -4.79
CA GLY A 22 5.56 -7.28 -3.92
C GLY A 22 4.52 -6.21 -4.26
N LEU A 23 4.96 -4.98 -4.52
CA LEU A 23 4.08 -3.88 -4.90
C LEU A 23 3.37 -4.18 -6.23
N ALA A 24 4.12 -4.64 -7.24
CA ALA A 24 3.56 -4.99 -8.54
C ALA A 24 2.51 -6.11 -8.43
N ILE A 25 2.78 -7.15 -7.64
CA ILE A 25 1.81 -8.23 -7.38
C ILE A 25 0.55 -7.68 -6.71
N LEU A 26 0.70 -6.85 -5.68
CA LEU A 26 -0.45 -6.26 -4.99
C LEU A 26 -1.27 -5.35 -5.92
N ILE A 27 -0.63 -4.56 -6.78
CA ILE A 27 -1.31 -3.74 -7.79
C ILE A 27 -2.10 -4.62 -8.76
N VAL A 28 -1.50 -5.68 -9.29
CA VAL A 28 -2.18 -6.59 -10.23
C VAL A 28 -3.40 -7.24 -9.57
N ILE A 29 -3.26 -7.73 -8.34
CA ILE A 29 -4.38 -8.31 -7.58
C ILE A 29 -5.47 -7.25 -7.34
N ALA A 30 -5.09 -6.05 -6.91
CA ALA A 30 -6.04 -4.95 -6.67
C ALA A 30 -6.80 -4.56 -7.94
N LEU A 31 -6.13 -4.50 -9.09
CA LEU A 31 -6.75 -4.17 -10.37
C LEU A 31 -7.74 -5.26 -10.81
N ILE A 32 -7.33 -6.53 -10.77
CA ILE A 32 -8.19 -7.66 -11.17
C ILE A 32 -9.44 -7.68 -10.29
N LEU A 33 -9.27 -7.70 -8.97
CA LEU A 33 -10.39 -7.78 -8.04
C LEU A 33 -11.25 -6.51 -8.08
N GLY A 34 -10.65 -5.33 -8.23
CA GLY A 34 -11.37 -4.06 -8.34
C GLY A 34 -12.22 -3.97 -9.61
N VAL A 35 -11.71 -4.44 -10.75
CA VAL A 35 -12.48 -4.54 -12.00
C VAL A 35 -13.63 -5.52 -11.84
N LEU A 36 -13.41 -6.67 -11.22
CA LEU A 36 -14.48 -7.65 -10.95
C LEU A 36 -15.58 -7.07 -10.06
N VAL A 37 -15.23 -6.40 -8.95
CA VAL A 37 -16.20 -5.73 -8.08
C VAL A 37 -16.96 -4.64 -8.83
N THR A 38 -16.27 -3.89 -9.69
CA THR A 38 -16.90 -2.84 -10.49
C THR A 38 -17.90 -3.41 -11.49
N TYR A 39 -17.52 -4.46 -12.22
CA TYR A 39 -18.36 -5.10 -13.22
C TYR A 39 -19.55 -5.84 -12.61
N LEU A 40 -19.34 -6.57 -11.51
CA LEU A 40 -20.37 -7.42 -10.88
C LEU A 40 -21.29 -6.65 -9.94
N LEU A 41 -20.75 -5.69 -9.19
CA LEU A 41 -21.47 -5.00 -8.11
C LEU A 41 -21.65 -3.50 -8.37
N GLY A 42 -21.19 -2.97 -9.51
CA GLY A 42 -21.31 -1.57 -9.89
C GLY A 42 -20.31 -0.62 -9.20
N GLY A 43 -19.37 -1.14 -8.41
CA GLY A 43 -18.26 -0.39 -7.82
C GLY A 43 -18.72 0.85 -7.03
N ALA A 44 -18.17 2.02 -7.37
CA ALA A 44 -18.48 3.28 -6.69
C ALA A 44 -19.92 3.82 -6.92
N MET A 45 -20.66 3.23 -7.88
CA MET A 45 -22.02 3.68 -8.23
C MET A 45 -23.11 3.09 -7.33
N THR A 46 -22.82 2.01 -6.60
CA THR A 46 -23.80 1.34 -5.72
C THR A 46 -23.26 1.26 -4.29
N VAL A 47 -24.17 1.17 -3.31
CA VAL A 47 -23.76 1.00 -1.89
C VAL A 47 -23.05 -0.34 -1.69
N VAL A 48 -23.55 -1.42 -2.31
CA VAL A 48 -22.96 -2.76 -2.21
C VAL A 48 -21.56 -2.80 -2.81
N GLY A 49 -21.35 -2.16 -3.96
CA GLY A 49 -20.04 -2.06 -4.60
C GLY A 49 -19.03 -1.27 -3.75
N ARG A 50 -19.45 -0.17 -3.11
CA ARG A 50 -18.60 0.61 -2.19
C ARG A 50 -18.17 -0.21 -0.98
N ILE A 51 -19.10 -0.96 -0.37
CA ILE A 51 -18.79 -1.84 0.76
C ILE A 51 -17.83 -2.96 0.33
N ALA A 52 -18.06 -3.57 -0.84
CA ALA A 52 -17.17 -4.61 -1.38
C ALA A 52 -15.75 -4.06 -1.63
N MET A 53 -15.63 -2.84 -2.17
CA MET A 53 -14.34 -2.16 -2.35
C MET A 53 -13.65 -1.87 -1.02
N LEU A 54 -14.39 -1.48 0.03
CA LEU A 54 -13.83 -1.29 1.37
C LEU A 54 -13.27 -2.61 1.93
N ILE A 55 -14.02 -3.71 1.82
CA ILE A 55 -13.57 -5.02 2.30
C ILE A 55 -12.30 -5.46 1.56
N LEU A 56 -12.30 -5.34 0.23
CA LEU A 56 -11.14 -5.62 -0.60
C LEU A 56 -9.94 -4.76 -0.20
N ASN A 57 -10.15 -3.47 0.04
CA ASN A 57 -9.10 -2.56 0.51
C ASN A 57 -8.51 -3.07 1.83
N ILE A 58 -9.34 -3.34 2.84
CA ILE A 58 -8.91 -3.84 4.16
C ILE A 58 -8.07 -5.13 4.04
N VAL A 59 -8.51 -6.08 3.19
CA VAL A 59 -7.77 -7.32 2.95
C VAL A 59 -6.38 -7.05 2.36
N LEU A 60 -6.27 -6.09 1.43
CA LEU A 60 -5.00 -5.74 0.80
C LEU A 60 -4.13 -4.78 1.63
N LEU A 61 -4.69 -4.07 2.62
CA LEU A 61 -3.93 -3.17 3.48
C LEU A 61 -2.88 -3.91 4.30
N TYR A 62 -3.20 -5.11 4.80
CA TYR A 62 -2.26 -5.89 5.61
C TYR A 62 -0.97 -6.27 4.86
N PRO A 63 -1.02 -6.93 3.68
CA PRO A 63 0.21 -7.24 2.95
C PRO A 63 0.92 -5.97 2.44
N ALA A 64 0.18 -4.91 2.08
CA ALA A 64 0.77 -3.63 1.70
C ALA A 64 1.55 -2.99 2.87
N TYR A 65 1.02 -3.08 4.09
CA TYR A 65 1.68 -2.64 5.31
C TYR A 65 2.92 -3.48 5.59
N ALA A 66 2.81 -4.81 5.58
CA ALA A 66 3.93 -5.72 5.85
C ALA A 66 5.12 -5.45 4.90
N LEU A 67 4.83 -5.27 3.61
CA LEU A 67 5.82 -4.96 2.59
C LEU A 67 6.50 -3.60 2.86
N SER A 68 5.71 -2.56 3.08
CA SER A 68 6.22 -1.18 3.23
C SER A 68 6.94 -0.99 4.57
N ALA A 69 6.45 -1.61 5.65
CA ALA A 69 7.05 -1.56 6.97
C ALA A 69 8.46 -2.14 6.97
N LYS A 70 8.67 -3.33 6.40
CA LYS A 70 10.01 -3.95 6.29
C LYS A 70 10.97 -3.12 5.46
N ARG A 71 10.46 -2.37 4.48
CA ARG A 71 11.30 -1.50 3.66
C ARG A 71 11.68 -0.20 4.37
N PHE A 72 10.81 0.36 5.20
CA PHE A 72 11.19 1.43 6.14
C PHE A 72 12.21 0.94 7.18
N GLN A 73 12.01 -0.26 7.72
CA GLN A 73 12.94 -0.92 8.65
C GLN A 73 14.32 -1.17 8.03
N ASP A 74 14.37 -1.53 6.75
CA ASP A 74 15.63 -1.66 6.01
C ASP A 74 16.44 -0.35 5.94
N ARG A 75 15.78 0.80 6.12
CA ARG A 75 16.41 2.12 6.20
C ARG A 75 16.60 2.62 7.64
N ASN A 76 16.49 1.72 8.62
CA ASN A 76 16.57 2.02 10.04
C ASN A 76 15.51 3.03 10.52
N LYS A 77 14.34 3.05 9.86
CA LYS A 77 13.18 3.85 10.24
C LYS A 77 12.09 2.95 10.84
N PRO A 78 11.23 3.48 11.72
CA PRO A 78 10.14 2.68 12.27
C PRO A 78 9.16 2.25 11.18
N GLY A 79 8.77 0.98 11.20
CA GLY A 79 7.82 0.42 10.23
C GLY A 79 6.43 1.06 10.29
N SER A 80 6.10 1.72 11.41
CA SER A 80 4.85 2.47 11.58
C SER A 80 4.69 3.65 10.61
N LEU A 81 5.78 4.13 9.98
CA LEU A 81 5.69 5.11 8.89
C LEU A 81 4.86 4.61 7.70
N ALA A 82 4.80 3.29 7.51
CA ALA A 82 3.90 2.68 6.52
C ALA A 82 2.41 2.92 6.84
N LEU A 83 2.05 3.19 8.10
CA LEU A 83 0.66 3.45 8.48
C LEU A 83 0.11 4.75 7.90
N ILE A 84 0.96 5.70 7.48
CA ILE A 84 0.50 6.98 6.92
C ILE A 84 -0.28 6.75 5.61
N GLY A 85 0.27 5.95 4.69
CA GLY A 85 -0.42 5.61 3.43
C GLY A 85 -1.62 4.70 3.65
N ILE A 86 -1.50 3.75 4.58
CA ILE A 86 -2.57 2.83 4.96
C ILE A 86 -3.75 3.57 5.59
N GLY A 87 -3.49 4.47 6.53
CA GLY A 87 -4.51 5.29 7.18
C GLY A 87 -5.20 6.23 6.20
N LEU A 88 -4.44 6.86 5.28
CA LEU A 88 -5.01 7.75 4.27
C LEU A 88 -5.95 6.99 3.31
N SER A 89 -5.53 5.82 2.83
CA SER A 89 -6.36 4.99 1.93
C SER A 89 -7.59 4.39 2.62
N LEU A 90 -7.47 3.98 3.89
CA LEU A 90 -8.60 3.51 4.68
C LEU A 90 -9.62 4.63 4.93
N LEU A 91 -9.15 5.82 5.30
CA LEU A 91 -10.00 6.99 5.51
C LEU A 91 -10.76 7.34 4.22
N GLN A 92 -10.07 7.38 3.09
CA GLN A 92 -10.70 7.60 1.78
C GLN A 92 -11.80 6.55 1.50
N SER A 93 -11.50 5.28 1.74
CA SER A 93 -12.44 4.18 1.53
C SER A 93 -13.68 4.29 2.42
N LEU A 94 -13.52 4.69 3.69
CA LEU A 94 -14.63 4.93 4.60
C LEU A 94 -15.52 6.09 4.13
N LEU A 95 -14.92 7.23 3.77
CA LEU A 95 -15.66 8.39 3.25
C LEU A 95 -16.42 8.06 1.96
N THR A 96 -15.87 7.16 1.14
CA THR A 96 -16.54 6.65 -0.06
C THR A 96 -17.79 5.85 0.28
N VAL A 97 -17.74 4.98 1.29
CA VAL A 97 -18.92 4.21 1.76
C VAL A 97 -20.01 5.14 2.29
N PHE A 98 -19.64 6.18 3.03
CA PHE A 98 -20.60 7.20 3.51
C PHE A 98 -21.13 8.12 2.39
N GLY A 99 -20.64 7.99 1.16
CA GLY A 99 -21.07 8.81 0.03
C GLY A 99 -20.63 10.27 0.10
N LEU A 100 -19.61 10.56 0.91
CA LEU A 100 -19.00 11.88 1.01
C LEU A 100 -18.01 12.14 -0.14
N MET A 101 -17.43 11.09 -0.70
CA MET A 101 -16.62 11.16 -1.91
C MET A 101 -17.49 11.23 -3.17
N GLY A 102 -16.97 11.88 -4.20
CA GLY A 102 -17.65 11.96 -5.49
C GLY A 102 -17.59 10.63 -6.25
N ASN A 103 -17.95 10.70 -7.52
CA ASN A 103 -17.81 9.57 -8.43
C ASN A 103 -16.98 10.00 -9.66
N PRO A 104 -16.49 9.06 -10.49
CA PRO A 104 -15.64 9.39 -11.63
C PRO A 104 -16.25 10.39 -12.64
N PHE A 105 -17.58 10.56 -12.63
CA PHE A 105 -18.30 11.47 -13.53
C PHE A 105 -18.73 12.78 -12.85
N ASN A 106 -18.65 12.85 -11.53
CA ASN A 106 -19.02 14.00 -10.71
C ASN A 106 -18.11 14.06 -9.49
N GLN A 107 -16.91 14.61 -9.70
CA GLN A 107 -15.90 14.80 -8.67
C GLN A 107 -16.24 16.00 -7.79
N ASN A 108 -15.91 15.91 -6.51
CA ASN A 108 -16.08 16.98 -5.54
C ASN A 108 -14.72 17.42 -4.95
N ALA A 109 -14.76 18.43 -4.07
CA ALA A 109 -13.54 18.99 -3.46
C ALA A 109 -12.75 17.94 -2.65
N LEU A 110 -13.42 16.98 -2.00
CA LEU A 110 -12.75 15.94 -1.21
C LEU A 110 -11.94 15.00 -2.11
N ASP A 111 -12.44 14.67 -3.31
CA ASP A 111 -11.70 13.84 -4.27
C ASP A 111 -10.36 14.48 -4.64
N TYR A 112 -10.36 15.79 -4.91
CA TYR A 112 -9.12 16.53 -5.23
C TYR A 112 -8.17 16.63 -4.03
N ILE A 113 -8.69 16.88 -2.83
CA ILE A 113 -7.88 16.96 -1.60
C ILE A 113 -7.19 15.62 -1.35
N PHE A 114 -7.93 14.51 -1.39
CA PHE A 114 -7.36 13.17 -1.22
C PHE A 114 -6.40 12.83 -2.36
N GLY A 115 -6.69 13.24 -3.60
CA GLY A 115 -5.78 13.07 -4.74
C GLY A 115 -4.42 13.73 -4.50
N ILE A 116 -4.40 14.97 -4.01
CA ILE A 116 -3.16 15.69 -3.68
C ILE A 116 -2.43 15.02 -2.51
N LEU A 117 -3.15 14.66 -1.43
CA LEU A 117 -2.54 13.99 -0.28
C LEU A 117 -1.92 12.64 -0.67
N LEU A 118 -2.63 11.84 -1.47
CA LEU A 118 -2.14 10.57 -1.98
C LEU A 118 -0.94 10.75 -2.91
N LEU A 119 -0.92 11.80 -3.72
CA LEU A 119 0.22 12.12 -4.56
C LEU A 119 1.46 12.45 -3.73
N ILE A 120 1.32 13.30 -2.71
CA ILE A 120 2.42 13.67 -1.79
C ILE A 120 2.95 12.43 -1.08
N VAL A 121 2.07 11.62 -0.49
CA VAL A 121 2.45 10.37 0.19
C VAL A 121 3.07 9.37 -0.80
N GLY A 122 2.51 9.27 -2.00
CA GLY A 122 3.00 8.38 -3.06
C GLY A 122 4.42 8.75 -3.53
N ILE A 123 4.70 10.04 -3.72
CA ILE A 123 6.05 10.53 -4.04
C ILE A 123 7.01 10.20 -2.91
N TRP A 124 6.59 10.43 -1.66
CA TRP A 124 7.40 10.08 -0.50
C TRP A 124 7.70 8.57 -0.43
N TYR A 125 6.72 7.70 -0.66
CA TYR A 125 6.90 6.24 -0.74
C TYR A 125 7.85 5.84 -1.88
N LEU A 126 7.68 6.45 -3.05
CA LEU A 126 8.51 6.16 -4.21
C LEU A 126 9.98 6.50 -3.93
N ILE A 127 10.24 7.69 -3.41
CA ILE A 127 11.60 8.12 -3.05
C ILE A 127 12.15 7.21 -1.95
N GLU A 128 11.37 7.02 -0.89
CA GLU A 128 11.88 6.36 0.32
C GLU A 128 12.09 4.85 0.16
N LEU A 129 11.10 4.18 -0.41
CA LEU A 129 11.04 2.73 -0.50
C LEU A 129 11.55 2.23 -1.85
N GLY A 130 11.21 2.95 -2.92
CA GLY A 130 11.49 2.57 -4.31
C GLY A 130 12.88 2.96 -4.81
N ILE A 131 13.38 4.15 -4.45
CA ILE A 131 14.62 4.72 -5.02
C ILE A 131 15.81 4.63 -4.06
N LEU A 132 15.67 5.17 -2.84
CA LEU A 132 16.80 5.31 -1.90
C LEU A 132 17.30 3.94 -1.41
N ARG A 133 18.61 3.78 -1.23
CA ARG A 133 19.21 2.51 -0.78
C ARG A 133 18.85 2.22 0.69
N GLY A 134 18.78 0.93 1.04
CA GLY A 134 18.77 0.44 2.42
C GLY A 134 20.06 0.74 3.19
N THR A 135 20.03 0.55 4.51
CA THR A 135 21.22 0.65 5.37
C THR A 135 22.21 -0.45 5.01
N VAL A 136 23.50 -0.09 4.85
CA VAL A 136 24.57 -1.07 4.60
C VAL A 136 24.97 -1.72 5.94
N GLY A 137 25.08 -3.04 5.96
CA GLY A 137 25.40 -3.80 7.17
C GLY A 137 24.18 -4.02 8.07
N SER A 138 24.41 -4.52 9.29
CA SER A 138 23.33 -4.78 10.24
C SER A 138 22.70 -3.47 10.76
N ASN A 139 21.40 -3.53 11.07
CA ASN A 139 20.70 -2.46 11.76
C ASN A 139 19.80 -3.05 12.87
N THR A 140 19.06 -2.20 13.58
CA THR A 140 18.17 -2.59 14.69
C THR A 140 17.09 -3.62 14.30
N TYR A 141 16.83 -3.79 13.00
CA TYR A 141 15.81 -4.68 12.45
C TYR A 141 16.39 -5.94 11.78
N GLY A 142 17.71 -6.15 11.85
CA GLY A 142 18.39 -7.36 11.39
C GLY A 142 19.57 -7.11 10.46
N GLU A 143 20.14 -8.21 9.97
CA GLU A 143 21.30 -8.21 9.07
C GLU A 143 20.98 -7.62 7.68
N ASP A 144 22.03 -7.26 6.94
CA ASP A 144 21.87 -6.72 5.60
C ASP A 144 21.27 -7.79 4.67
N PRO A 145 20.11 -7.55 4.03
CA PRO A 145 19.49 -8.51 3.11
C PRO A 145 20.33 -8.80 1.86
N LEU A 146 21.44 -8.07 1.65
CA LEU A 146 22.40 -8.27 0.57
C LEU A 146 23.73 -8.87 1.03
N ALA A 147 23.95 -9.11 2.33
CA ALA A 147 25.23 -9.62 2.87
C ALA A 147 25.70 -10.94 2.23
N GLY A 148 24.78 -11.79 1.76
CA GLY A 148 25.10 -13.06 1.08
C GLY A 148 25.26 -12.98 -0.44
N ARG A 149 25.22 -11.77 -1.04
CA ARG A 149 25.41 -11.52 -2.48
C ARG A 149 26.68 -10.70 -2.70
N ALA A 150 27.82 -11.25 -2.30
CA ALA A 150 29.14 -10.73 -2.66
C ALA A 150 29.55 -11.27 -4.04
#